data_AF-A0AA96GJQ1-F1
#
_entry.id   AF-A0AA96GJQ1-F1
#
_cell.length_a   1.000
_cell.length_b   1.000
_cell.length_c   1.000
_cell.angle_alpha   90.00
_cell.angle_beta   90.00
_cell.angle_gamma   90.00
#
_symmetry.space_group_name_H-M   'P 1'
#
loop_
_entity.id
_entity.type
_entity.pdbx_description
1 polymer ?
#
loop_
_entity_poly.entity_id
_entity_poly.type
_entity_poly.pdbx_seq_one_letter_code
_entity_poly.pdbx_strand_id
1 'polypeptide(L)'
;MGAVVPLAMGNHKGSEEHHVVSDSGTEKSVGHAIAGAPFQIYLSEGAGTDEQGSREQTRADDALQTVIGAFNYMMEHRTDYARFEEALAKEALQKVIIEPKVANREGKEFLLLVARTSQPNQVNLLISASGLEEQGYLNHPEQLVPVLAREFQWVVSKSDTTPKRQAKVLPSDLKQVPIKTNQEIAELAGEDREHLLQALFRTYLTTTDRYNSLEGQSYYETGSTTRIPPAQPDSTTKLYDIRVREALQNIVREPHFQEQTPKAVRSLLNGKIWNVAFADIHNRDWATRTRVVPKEQSITLGEQNKTIQPATVLINIHRSASPDDPFFEKTRGLPMGALPVEILTRVIAREIQDNITEKSMRGHVAQDELSAPP
;
A
#
# COMPACT_ATOMS: atom_id res chain seq x y z
N MET A 1 14.91 35.36 -9.48
CA MET A 1 13.59 34.74 -9.71
C MET A 1 13.86 33.35 -10.27
N GLY A 2 13.89 32.33 -9.40
CA GLY A 2 14.13 30.95 -9.81
C GLY A 2 12.84 30.31 -10.26
N ALA A 3 12.77 29.86 -11.51
CA ALA A 3 11.63 29.13 -12.03
C ALA A 3 11.52 27.78 -11.32
N VAL A 4 10.43 27.58 -10.60
CA VAL A 4 10.03 26.29 -10.04
C VAL A 4 9.54 25.43 -11.19
N VAL A 5 10.30 24.39 -11.54
CA VAL A 5 9.86 23.36 -12.48
C VAL A 5 8.78 22.52 -11.80
N PRO A 6 7.61 22.28 -12.43
CA PRO A 6 6.54 21.55 -11.79
C PRO A 6 6.90 20.07 -11.60
N LEU A 7 6.67 19.58 -10.39
CA LEU A 7 6.75 18.17 -10.01
C LEU A 7 5.70 17.36 -10.80
N ALA A 8 6.13 16.68 -11.86
CA ALA A 8 5.35 15.61 -12.48
C ALA A 8 5.43 14.37 -11.57
N MET A 9 4.38 14.14 -10.77
CA MET A 9 4.23 12.93 -9.98
C MET A 9 3.94 11.74 -10.93
N GLY A 10 4.85 10.77 -10.98
CA GLY A 10 4.67 9.52 -11.71
C GLY A 10 3.44 8.75 -11.22
N ASN A 11 2.37 8.77 -12.01
CA ASN A 11 1.13 8.05 -11.75
C ASN A 11 1.27 6.56 -12.12
N HIS A 12 1.83 5.76 -11.22
CA HIS A 12 1.84 4.30 -11.34
C HIS A 12 0.54 3.71 -10.76
N LYS A 13 -0.37 3.29 -11.64
CA LYS A 13 -1.56 2.48 -11.32
C LYS A 13 -1.10 1.05 -10.99
N GLY A 14 -1.66 0.46 -9.94
CA GLY A 14 -1.41 -0.93 -9.54
C GLY A 14 -2.15 -1.94 -10.42
N SER A 15 -1.73 -3.21 -10.31
CA SER A 15 -2.34 -4.41 -10.90
C SER A 15 -2.57 -4.45 -12.42
N GLU A 16 -1.54 -4.81 -13.19
CA GLU A 16 -1.76 -5.56 -14.44
C GLU A 16 -0.65 -6.59 -14.61
N GLU A 17 -1.04 -7.86 -14.79
CA GLU A 17 -0.15 -8.90 -15.25
C GLU A 17 0.29 -8.54 -16.67
N HIS A 18 1.51 -8.02 -16.80
CA HIS A 18 2.17 -8.05 -18.10
C HIS A 18 2.59 -9.50 -18.33
N HIS A 19 1.81 -10.24 -19.11
CA HIS A 19 2.39 -11.37 -19.82
C HIS A 19 3.40 -10.75 -20.78
N VAL A 20 4.68 -10.83 -20.43
CA VAL A 20 5.74 -10.81 -21.44
C VAL A 20 5.27 -11.80 -22.50
N VAL A 21 5.05 -11.30 -23.71
CA VAL A 21 4.73 -12.14 -24.86
C VAL A 21 5.89 -13.09 -25.02
N SER A 22 5.67 -14.28 -24.45
CA SER A 22 6.41 -15.51 -24.60
C SER A 22 7.93 -15.46 -24.36
N ASP A 23 8.42 -16.51 -23.73
CA ASP A 23 9.80 -17.03 -23.79
C ASP A 23 10.26 -17.35 -25.25
N SER A 24 9.79 -16.62 -26.28
CA SER A 24 10.03 -16.95 -27.69
C SER A 24 10.08 -15.76 -28.67
N GLY A 25 10.07 -14.51 -28.21
CA GLY A 25 10.20 -13.33 -29.08
C GLY A 25 11.63 -12.82 -29.23
N THR A 26 12.47 -13.52 -30.00
CA THR A 26 13.78 -13.04 -30.53
C THR A 26 14.67 -12.24 -29.53
N GLU A 27 14.99 -12.82 -28.37
CA GLU A 27 16.10 -12.35 -27.54
C GLU A 27 17.44 -12.69 -28.24
N LYS A 28 17.96 -11.75 -29.03
CA LYS A 28 19.28 -11.86 -29.68
C LYS A 28 20.31 -10.87 -29.11
N SER A 29 20.12 -10.35 -27.90
CA SER A 29 21.07 -9.41 -27.29
C SER A 29 21.91 -10.04 -26.17
N VAL A 30 23.20 -9.70 -26.14
CA VAL A 30 24.13 -10.07 -25.07
C VAL A 30 23.78 -9.24 -23.83
N GLY A 31 23.45 -9.90 -22.73
CA GLY A 31 23.17 -9.25 -21.46
C GLY A 31 24.42 -8.59 -20.88
N HIS A 32 24.28 -7.36 -20.38
CA HIS A 32 25.35 -6.61 -19.74
C HIS A 32 25.35 -6.88 -18.24
N ALA A 33 26.44 -7.44 -17.74
CA ALA A 33 26.61 -7.71 -16.31
C ALA A 33 27.00 -6.42 -15.56
N ILE A 34 26.37 -6.22 -14.40
CA ILE A 34 26.79 -5.20 -13.43
C ILE A 34 27.56 -5.92 -12.31
N ALA A 35 28.74 -5.41 -11.96
CA ALA A 35 29.60 -6.05 -10.98
C ALA A 35 28.89 -6.15 -9.61
N GLY A 36 28.76 -7.37 -9.09
CA GLY A 36 28.13 -7.65 -7.80
C GLY A 36 26.60 -7.68 -7.80
N ALA A 37 25.94 -7.43 -8.95
CA ALA A 37 24.50 -7.56 -9.08
C ALA A 37 24.11 -8.99 -9.56
N PRO A 38 23.01 -9.58 -9.06
CA PRO A 38 22.53 -10.90 -9.48
C PRO A 38 21.75 -10.89 -10.81
N PHE A 39 21.65 -9.73 -11.47
CA PHE A 39 20.86 -9.54 -12.70
C PHE A 39 21.73 -8.96 -13.83
N GLN A 40 21.19 -9.02 -15.05
CA GLN A 40 21.81 -8.43 -16.24
C GLN A 40 20.86 -7.42 -16.90
N ILE A 41 21.45 -6.47 -17.63
CA ILE A 41 20.73 -5.45 -18.40
C ILE A 41 20.72 -5.86 -19.87
N TYR A 42 19.53 -5.92 -20.46
CA TYR A 42 19.30 -6.29 -21.85
C TYR A 42 18.77 -5.10 -22.62
N LEU A 43 19.15 -5.01 -23.88
CA LEU A 43 18.56 -4.09 -24.84
C LEU A 43 17.67 -4.88 -25.80
N SER A 44 16.43 -4.44 -25.99
CA SER A 44 15.50 -5.04 -26.96
C SER A 44 15.66 -4.36 -28.32
N GLU A 45 15.83 -5.13 -29.40
CA GLU A 45 15.94 -4.59 -30.76
C GLU A 45 14.55 -4.12 -31.25
N GLY A 46 14.45 -2.86 -31.66
CA GLY A 46 13.28 -2.34 -32.36
C GLY A 46 13.25 -2.84 -33.81
N ALA A 47 12.07 -3.18 -34.34
CA ALA A 47 11.91 -3.52 -35.75
C ALA A 47 11.99 -2.25 -36.62
N GLY A 48 13.19 -1.87 -37.09
CA GLY A 48 13.38 -0.70 -37.95
C GLY A 48 14.48 -0.92 -39.00
N THR A 49 14.14 -0.77 -40.28
CA THR A 49 15.06 -0.78 -41.43
C THR A 49 15.58 0.63 -41.73
N ASP A 50 16.91 0.74 -41.85
CA ASP A 50 17.78 1.76 -42.46
C ASP A 50 17.47 3.27 -42.33
N GLU A 51 18.51 4.03 -41.95
CA GLU A 51 18.57 5.44 -41.51
C GLU A 51 17.87 5.79 -40.18
N GLN A 52 16.60 5.43 -40.00
CA GLN A 52 15.95 5.54 -38.67
C GLN A 52 16.61 4.59 -37.65
N GLY A 53 17.05 3.42 -38.12
CA GLY A 53 17.75 2.44 -37.29
C GLY A 53 19.07 2.94 -36.69
N SER A 54 19.81 3.84 -37.35
CA SER A 54 21.11 4.34 -36.83
C SER A 54 20.93 5.32 -35.68
N ARG A 55 19.93 6.21 -35.78
CA ARG A 55 19.58 7.15 -34.70
C ARG A 55 18.88 6.44 -33.54
N GLU A 56 18.04 5.45 -33.84
CA GLU A 56 17.44 4.58 -32.82
C GLU A 56 18.48 3.71 -32.12
N GLN A 57 19.49 3.21 -32.82
CA GLN A 57 20.60 2.46 -32.23
C GLN A 57 21.46 3.35 -31.34
N THR A 58 21.82 4.56 -31.80
CA THR A 58 22.59 5.52 -30.97
C THR A 58 21.84 5.87 -29.69
N ARG A 59 20.52 6.11 -29.78
CA ARG A 59 19.66 6.34 -28.61
C ARG A 59 19.62 5.13 -27.67
N ALA A 60 19.52 3.94 -28.24
CA ALA A 60 19.45 2.69 -27.50
C ALA A 60 20.77 2.40 -26.74
N ASP A 61 21.91 2.69 -27.37
CA ASP A 61 23.24 2.58 -26.78
C ASP A 61 23.45 3.62 -25.67
N ASP A 62 23.04 4.88 -25.89
CA ASP A 62 23.08 5.93 -24.86
C ASP A 62 22.19 5.59 -23.66
N ALA A 63 20.98 5.05 -23.91
CA ALA A 63 20.09 4.57 -22.85
C ALA A 63 20.73 3.43 -22.05
N LEU A 64 21.35 2.48 -22.74
CA LEU A 64 22.08 1.38 -22.12
C LEU A 64 23.22 1.88 -21.23
N GLN A 65 24.07 2.78 -21.72
CA GLN A 65 25.17 3.34 -20.93
C GLN A 65 24.66 4.14 -19.73
N THR A 66 23.58 4.90 -19.90
CA THR A 66 22.93 5.65 -18.81
C THR A 66 22.43 4.72 -17.71
N VAL A 67 21.74 3.64 -18.08
CA VAL A 67 21.20 2.66 -17.13
C VAL A 67 22.33 1.90 -16.43
N ILE A 68 23.38 1.49 -17.17
CA ILE A 68 24.59 0.87 -16.60
C ILE A 68 25.24 1.81 -15.58
N GLY A 69 25.45 3.08 -15.94
CA GLY A 69 26.04 4.08 -15.06
C GLY A 69 25.23 4.28 -13.77
N ALA A 70 23.90 4.36 -13.88
CA ALA A 70 23.02 4.51 -12.73
C ALA A 70 23.07 3.29 -11.80
N PHE A 71 23.05 2.07 -12.35
CA PHE A 71 23.15 0.85 -11.56
C PHE A 71 24.53 0.67 -10.92
N ASN A 72 25.63 1.00 -11.61
CA ASN A 72 26.97 0.98 -11.01
C ASN A 72 27.04 1.95 -9.82
N TYR A 73 26.53 3.17 -9.96
CA TYR A 73 26.47 4.13 -8.86
C TYR A 73 25.67 3.61 -7.67
N MET A 74 24.49 3.02 -7.92
CA MET A 74 23.66 2.43 -6.88
C MET A 74 24.32 1.22 -6.21
N MET A 75 25.10 0.42 -6.94
CA MET A 75 25.86 -0.70 -6.38
C MET A 75 27.00 -0.23 -5.47
N GLU A 76 27.72 0.83 -5.88
CA GLU A 76 28.77 1.45 -5.06
C GLU A 76 28.21 2.04 -3.75
N HIS A 77 27.01 2.61 -3.80
CA HIS A 77 26.34 3.28 -2.68
C HIS A 77 25.15 2.46 -2.14
N ARG A 78 25.21 1.12 -2.22
CA ARG A 78 24.04 0.26 -1.98
C ARG A 78 23.38 0.45 -0.61
N THR A 79 24.16 0.78 0.41
CA THR A 79 23.67 1.01 1.80
C THR A 79 22.81 2.27 1.93
N ASP A 80 22.94 3.21 0.98
CA ASP A 80 22.14 4.43 0.95
C ASP A 80 20.74 4.16 0.35
N TYR A 81 20.54 2.98 -0.25
CA TYR A 81 19.33 2.56 -0.94
C TYR A 81 18.76 1.28 -0.34
N ALA A 82 18.17 1.35 0.86
CA ALA A 82 17.68 0.19 1.61
C ALA A 82 16.79 -0.79 0.80
N ARG A 83 15.93 -0.28 -0.11
CA ARG A 83 15.08 -1.13 -0.97
C ARG A 83 15.83 -1.80 -2.11
N PHE A 84 16.85 -1.13 -2.63
CA PHE A 84 17.74 -1.72 -3.61
C PHE A 84 18.57 -2.83 -2.95
N GLU A 85 19.14 -2.58 -1.78
CA GLU A 85 19.85 -3.59 -0.98
C GLU A 85 18.95 -4.79 -0.63
N GLU A 86 17.72 -4.55 -0.21
CA GLU A 86 16.75 -5.62 0.06
C GLU A 86 16.43 -6.45 -1.20
N ALA A 87 16.25 -5.80 -2.36
CA ALA A 87 15.99 -6.50 -3.62
C ALA A 87 17.19 -7.34 -4.06
N LEU A 88 18.43 -6.86 -3.85
CA LEU A 88 19.65 -7.62 -4.10
C LEU A 88 19.73 -8.84 -3.18
N ALA A 89 19.51 -8.65 -1.88
CA ALA A 89 19.55 -9.73 -0.88
C ALA A 89 18.48 -10.82 -1.14
N LYS A 90 17.35 -10.44 -1.73
CA LYS A 90 16.26 -11.36 -2.10
C LYS A 90 16.38 -11.91 -3.52
N GLU A 91 17.38 -11.49 -4.30
CA GLU A 91 17.49 -11.80 -5.73
C GLU A 91 16.19 -11.52 -6.50
N ALA A 92 15.50 -10.43 -6.12
CA ALA A 92 14.14 -10.12 -6.54
C ALA A 92 14.03 -9.71 -8.02
N LEU A 93 15.11 -9.16 -8.59
CA LEU A 93 15.16 -8.70 -9.96
C LEU A 93 15.82 -9.76 -10.84
N GLN A 94 15.08 -10.28 -11.83
CA GLN A 94 15.59 -11.31 -12.76
C GLN A 94 16.39 -10.65 -13.88
N LYS A 95 15.80 -9.67 -14.56
CA LYS A 95 16.41 -8.92 -15.65
C LYS A 95 16.00 -7.44 -15.60
N VAL A 96 16.87 -6.58 -16.13
CA VAL A 96 16.50 -5.22 -16.56
C VAL A 96 16.44 -5.22 -18.07
N ILE A 97 15.37 -4.70 -18.65
CA ILE A 97 15.16 -4.69 -20.10
C ILE A 97 14.91 -3.26 -20.54
N ILE A 98 15.74 -2.76 -21.46
CA ILE A 98 15.58 -1.46 -22.07
C ILE A 98 14.83 -1.69 -23.39
N GLU A 99 13.65 -1.09 -23.50
CA GLU A 99 12.80 -1.17 -24.67
C GLU A 99 12.72 0.21 -25.33
N PRO A 100 12.52 0.29 -26.66
CA PRO A 100 12.30 1.57 -27.34
C PRO A 100 11.19 2.40 -26.69
N LYS A 101 10.11 1.71 -26.29
CA LYS A 101 8.97 2.24 -25.54
C LYS A 101 8.45 1.17 -24.59
N VAL A 102 8.07 1.59 -23.38
CA VAL A 102 7.41 0.72 -22.40
C VAL A 102 5.98 1.21 -22.20
N ALA A 103 5.00 0.34 -22.46
CA ALA A 103 3.59 0.64 -22.24
C ALA A 103 2.87 -0.51 -21.51
N ASN A 104 1.81 -0.19 -20.76
CA ASN A 104 0.90 -1.22 -20.24
C ASN A 104 -0.07 -1.70 -21.34
N ARG A 105 -0.94 -2.65 -20.98
CA ARG A 105 -1.96 -3.21 -21.91
C ARG A 105 -2.97 -2.17 -22.39
N GLU A 106 -3.19 -1.11 -21.61
CA GLU A 106 -4.04 0.03 -21.97
C GLU A 106 -3.34 1.03 -22.92
N GLY A 107 -2.09 0.77 -23.31
CA GLY A 107 -1.31 1.67 -24.18
C GLY A 107 -0.76 2.90 -23.46
N LYS A 108 -0.83 2.96 -22.12
CA LYS A 108 -0.22 4.03 -21.34
C LYS A 108 1.28 3.81 -21.25
N GLU A 109 2.04 4.81 -21.68
CA GLU A 109 3.51 4.79 -21.67
C GLU A 109 4.08 5.08 -20.27
N PHE A 110 5.20 4.43 -19.95
CA PHE A 110 5.91 4.58 -18.68
C PHE A 110 7.41 4.74 -18.94
N LEU A 111 8.07 5.51 -18.07
CA LEU A 111 9.53 5.57 -18.05
C LEU A 111 10.14 4.27 -17.52
N LEU A 112 9.61 3.77 -16.39
CA LEU A 112 10.03 2.54 -15.73
C LEU A 112 8.78 1.71 -15.41
N LEU A 113 8.87 0.39 -15.57
CA LEU A 113 7.77 -0.52 -15.25
C LEU A 113 8.29 -1.84 -14.68
N VAL A 114 7.87 -2.18 -13.48
CA VAL A 114 8.16 -3.50 -12.89
C VAL A 114 7.12 -4.52 -13.32
N ALA A 115 7.53 -5.55 -14.07
CA ALA A 115 6.69 -6.63 -14.57
C ALA A 115 6.94 -7.93 -13.81
N ARG A 116 5.89 -8.72 -13.54
CA ARG A 116 6.02 -10.04 -12.92
C ARG A 116 6.57 -11.04 -13.93
N THR A 117 7.33 -12.01 -13.44
CA THR A 117 7.82 -13.13 -14.23
C THR A 117 7.00 -14.38 -13.91
N SER A 118 7.17 -15.43 -14.71
CA SER A 118 6.67 -16.77 -14.38
C SER A 118 7.41 -17.41 -13.20
N GLN A 119 8.61 -16.91 -12.88
CA GLN A 119 9.41 -17.39 -11.75
C GLN A 119 8.88 -16.77 -10.46
N PRO A 120 8.61 -17.60 -9.43
CA PRO A 120 8.23 -17.07 -8.13
C PRO A 120 9.36 -16.23 -7.56
N ASN A 121 8.96 -15.21 -6.84
CA ASN A 121 9.79 -14.20 -6.22
C ASN A 121 10.67 -13.35 -7.14
N GLN A 122 10.36 -13.32 -8.43
CA GLN A 122 11.17 -12.60 -9.40
C GLN A 122 10.33 -11.68 -10.29
N VAL A 123 10.90 -10.52 -10.58
CA VAL A 123 10.33 -9.50 -11.47
C VAL A 123 11.35 -9.04 -12.50
N ASN A 124 10.86 -8.50 -13.61
CA ASN A 124 11.66 -7.75 -14.58
C ASN A 124 11.42 -6.25 -14.39
N LEU A 125 12.46 -5.44 -14.60
CA LEU A 125 12.33 -3.99 -14.68
C LEU A 125 12.47 -3.57 -16.14
N LEU A 126 11.41 -3.02 -16.71
CA LEU A 126 11.39 -2.46 -18.06
C LEU A 126 11.70 -0.96 -17.99
N ILE A 127 12.54 -0.48 -18.90
CA ILE A 127 12.97 0.92 -18.99
C ILE A 127 12.75 1.43 -20.41
N SER A 128 12.07 2.55 -20.56
CA SER A 128 11.78 3.16 -21.87
C SER A 128 12.93 4.05 -22.32
N ALA A 129 13.58 3.70 -23.43
CA ALA A 129 14.63 4.52 -24.04
C ALA A 129 14.08 5.89 -24.51
N SER A 130 12.88 5.91 -25.11
CA SER A 130 12.24 7.20 -25.48
C SER A 130 11.89 8.03 -24.25
N GLY A 131 11.43 7.39 -23.16
CA GLY A 131 11.11 8.07 -21.92
C GLY A 131 12.34 8.70 -21.26
N LEU A 132 13.50 8.02 -21.32
CA LEU A 132 14.76 8.56 -20.82
C LEU A 132 15.18 9.82 -21.59
N GLU A 133 15.00 9.84 -22.91
CA GLU A 133 15.29 11.02 -23.74
C GLU A 133 14.32 12.17 -23.43
N GLU A 134 13.01 11.90 -23.45
CA GLU A 134 11.96 12.90 -23.25
C GLU A 134 12.06 13.60 -21.89
N GLN A 135 12.52 12.88 -20.86
CA GLN A 135 12.69 13.43 -19.51
C GLN A 135 14.12 13.93 -19.24
N GLY A 136 15.02 13.88 -20.22
CA GLY A 136 16.36 14.44 -20.12
C GLY A 136 17.35 13.62 -19.29
N TYR A 137 17.11 12.32 -19.11
CA TYR A 137 18.00 11.44 -18.34
C TYR A 137 19.14 10.82 -19.16
N LEU A 138 19.02 10.79 -20.50
CA LEU A 138 20.09 10.22 -21.35
C LEU A 138 21.43 10.91 -21.09
N ASN A 139 22.48 10.09 -20.98
CA ASN A 139 23.85 10.49 -20.65
C ASN A 139 24.02 11.19 -19.28
N HIS A 140 23.00 11.13 -18.42
CA HIS A 140 22.97 11.69 -17.07
C HIS A 140 22.58 10.63 -16.02
N PRO A 141 23.40 9.58 -15.82
CA PRO A 141 23.10 8.47 -14.91
C PRO A 141 22.79 8.95 -13.48
N GLU A 142 23.47 9.99 -12.99
CA GLU A 142 23.28 10.57 -11.67
C GLU A 142 21.86 11.12 -11.43
N GLN A 143 21.20 11.59 -12.50
CA GLN A 143 19.83 12.10 -12.44
C GLN A 143 18.80 10.97 -12.48
N LEU A 144 19.15 9.83 -13.10
CA LEU A 144 18.30 8.64 -13.15
C LEU A 144 18.28 7.90 -11.81
N VAL A 145 19.40 7.86 -11.08
CA VAL A 145 19.55 7.16 -9.78
C VAL A 145 18.38 7.39 -8.82
N PRO A 146 17.95 8.62 -8.47
CA PRO A 146 16.86 8.82 -7.53
C PRO A 146 15.50 8.33 -8.04
N VAL A 147 15.29 8.32 -9.36
CA VAL A 147 14.06 7.80 -9.99
C VAL A 147 14.08 6.27 -9.93
N LEU A 148 15.20 5.68 -10.32
CA LEU A 148 15.43 4.24 -10.32
C LEU A 148 15.34 3.65 -8.89
N ALA A 149 15.93 4.30 -7.90
CA ALA A 149 15.88 3.89 -6.51
C ALA A 149 14.45 3.80 -5.96
N ARG A 150 13.54 4.69 -6.41
CA ARG A 150 12.12 4.64 -6.00
C ARG A 150 11.40 3.42 -6.54
N GLU A 151 11.77 2.93 -7.73
CA GLU A 151 11.16 1.73 -8.33
C GLU A 151 11.47 0.45 -7.57
N PHE A 152 12.57 0.41 -6.81
CA PHE A 152 12.90 -0.77 -6.01
C PHE A 152 11.89 -1.06 -4.89
N GLN A 153 11.08 -0.07 -4.49
CA GLN A 153 9.90 -0.32 -3.66
C GLN A 153 8.89 -1.26 -4.36
N TRP A 154 8.72 -1.13 -5.68
CA TRP A 154 7.86 -2.01 -6.47
C TRP A 154 8.53 -3.33 -6.79
N VAL A 155 9.85 -3.35 -7.02
CA VAL A 155 10.60 -4.59 -7.22
C VAL A 155 10.42 -5.52 -6.03
N VAL A 156 10.70 -5.04 -4.81
CA VAL A 156 10.50 -5.82 -3.57
C VAL A 156 9.03 -6.21 -3.37
N SER A 157 8.08 -5.31 -3.65
CA SER A 157 6.67 -5.60 -3.41
C SER A 157 6.06 -6.58 -4.42
N LYS A 158 6.49 -6.55 -5.69
CA LYS A 158 5.94 -7.40 -6.75
C LYS A 158 6.63 -8.76 -6.81
N SER A 159 7.87 -8.84 -6.35
CA SER A 159 8.62 -10.07 -6.12
C SER A 159 8.21 -10.81 -4.84
N ASP A 160 7.33 -10.27 -3.99
CA ASP A 160 6.78 -11.11 -2.92
C ASP A 160 5.66 -12.00 -3.50
N THR A 161 6.00 -13.25 -3.80
CA THR A 161 5.04 -14.28 -4.27
C THR A 161 4.63 -15.24 -3.17
N THR A 162 5.02 -14.97 -1.92
CA THR A 162 4.59 -15.75 -0.76
C THR A 162 3.07 -15.89 -0.80
N PRO A 163 2.50 -17.11 -0.70
CA PRO A 163 1.06 -17.30 -0.69
C PRO A 163 0.46 -16.39 0.36
N LYS A 164 -0.34 -15.42 -0.10
CA LYS A 164 -0.97 -14.46 0.80
C LYS A 164 -1.77 -15.28 1.81
N ARG A 165 -1.47 -15.09 3.10
CA ARG A 165 -2.19 -15.76 4.18
C ARG A 165 -3.68 -15.50 3.96
N GLN A 166 -4.45 -16.57 3.77
CA GLN A 166 -5.88 -16.47 3.55
C GLN A 166 -6.52 -15.78 4.75
N ALA A 167 -7.23 -14.68 4.50
CA ALA A 167 -8.02 -14.02 5.52
C ALA A 167 -9.02 -15.05 6.09
N LYS A 168 -9.06 -15.18 7.42
CA LYS A 168 -10.09 -16.00 8.08
C LYS A 168 -11.49 -15.50 7.67
N VAL A 169 -12.18 -16.41 6.99
CA VAL A 169 -13.62 -16.63 6.74
C VAL A 169 -14.55 -15.45 7.09
N LEU A 170 -15.27 -14.96 6.06
CA LEU A 170 -16.50 -14.19 6.21
C LEU A 170 -17.47 -14.92 7.17
N PRO A 171 -18.27 -14.19 7.97
CA PRO A 171 -19.31 -14.79 8.79
C PRO A 171 -20.26 -15.67 7.97
N SER A 172 -20.60 -16.85 8.49
CA SER A 172 -21.41 -17.85 7.78
C SER A 172 -22.88 -17.46 7.58
N ASP A 173 -23.39 -16.47 8.33
CA ASP A 173 -24.75 -15.94 8.16
C ASP A 173 -24.77 -14.40 8.19
N LEU A 174 -24.65 -13.82 7.00
CA LEU A 174 -24.69 -12.37 6.78
C LEU A 174 -26.10 -11.76 6.93
N LYS A 175 -27.16 -12.58 6.92
CA LYS A 175 -28.55 -12.09 7.03
C LYS A 175 -28.93 -11.72 8.45
N GLN A 176 -28.31 -12.35 9.44
CA GLN A 176 -28.59 -12.09 10.87
C GLN A 176 -27.70 -10.99 11.48
N VAL A 177 -26.83 -10.35 10.69
CA VAL A 177 -25.96 -9.29 11.21
C VAL A 177 -26.81 -8.10 11.67
N PRO A 178 -26.71 -7.66 12.94
CA PRO A 178 -27.55 -6.62 13.51
C PRO A 178 -27.06 -5.23 13.08
N ILE A 179 -27.16 -4.91 11.79
CA ILE A 179 -26.87 -3.56 11.28
C ILE A 179 -28.07 -2.64 11.44
N LYS A 180 -27.81 -1.35 11.67
CA LYS A 180 -28.84 -0.32 11.77
C LYS A 180 -28.73 0.74 10.68
N THR A 181 -29.85 1.36 10.32
CA THR A 181 -29.88 2.54 9.45
C THR A 181 -29.35 3.77 10.16
N ASN A 182 -28.98 4.80 9.41
CA ASN A 182 -28.47 6.04 10.00
C ASN A 182 -29.50 6.75 10.89
N GLN A 183 -30.80 6.59 10.59
CA GLN A 183 -31.88 7.16 11.39
C GLN A 183 -32.01 6.41 12.72
N GLU A 184 -32.10 5.08 12.68
CA GLU A 184 -32.13 4.27 13.90
C GLU A 184 -30.91 4.55 14.79
N ILE A 185 -29.71 4.64 14.22
CA ILE A 185 -28.47 4.95 14.97
C ILE A 185 -28.53 6.32 15.63
N ALA A 186 -29.25 7.29 15.05
CA ALA A 186 -29.38 8.63 15.64
C ALA A 186 -30.31 8.63 16.87
N GLU A 187 -31.21 7.68 16.96
CA GLU A 187 -32.21 7.55 18.03
C GLU A 187 -31.72 6.67 19.20
N LEU A 188 -30.66 5.88 19.00
CA LEU A 188 -30.09 5.01 20.04
C LEU A 188 -29.32 5.77 21.12
N ALA A 189 -29.49 5.35 22.37
CA ALA A 189 -28.67 5.82 23.48
C ALA A 189 -27.22 5.29 23.38
N GLY A 190 -26.30 5.87 24.16
CA GLY A 190 -24.89 5.45 24.20
C GLY A 190 -24.71 3.97 24.55
N GLU A 191 -25.45 3.48 25.55
CA GLU A 191 -25.38 2.08 25.99
C GLU A 191 -25.92 1.12 24.92
N ASP A 192 -27.03 1.47 24.25
CA ASP A 192 -27.60 0.65 23.17
C ASP A 192 -26.65 0.57 21.96
N ARG A 193 -25.98 1.69 21.64
CA ARG A 193 -24.94 1.73 20.59
C ARG A 193 -23.75 0.83 20.93
N GLU A 194 -23.34 0.79 22.19
CA GLU A 194 -22.29 -0.11 22.65
C GLU A 194 -22.73 -1.59 22.57
N HIS A 195 -23.93 -1.92 23.04
CA HIS A 195 -24.48 -3.28 22.94
C HIS A 195 -24.59 -3.76 21.49
N LEU A 196 -25.03 -2.87 20.59
CA LEU A 196 -25.06 -3.15 19.16
C LEU A 196 -23.66 -3.44 18.61
N LEU A 197 -22.66 -2.65 18.97
CA LEU A 197 -21.26 -2.88 18.58
C LEU A 197 -20.74 -4.22 19.12
N GLN A 198 -21.06 -4.58 20.36
CA GLN A 198 -20.70 -5.88 20.94
C GLN A 198 -21.33 -7.04 20.17
N ALA A 199 -22.58 -6.91 19.72
CA ALA A 199 -23.24 -7.89 18.86
C ALA A 199 -22.57 -7.99 17.49
N LEU A 200 -22.15 -6.85 16.91
CA LEU A 200 -21.36 -6.82 15.68
C LEU A 200 -20.00 -7.49 15.84
N PHE A 201 -19.30 -7.33 16.97
CA PHE A 201 -18.03 -8.03 17.22
C PHE A 201 -18.14 -9.56 17.23
N ARG A 202 -19.33 -10.08 17.56
CA ARG A 202 -19.59 -11.53 17.58
C ARG A 202 -19.91 -12.09 16.21
N THR A 203 -20.47 -11.27 15.31
CA THR A 203 -21.12 -11.73 14.08
C THR A 203 -20.50 -11.18 12.81
N TYR A 204 -19.78 -10.06 12.84
CA TYR A 204 -19.41 -9.34 11.63
C TYR A 204 -18.12 -8.52 11.74
N LEU A 205 -18.06 -7.61 12.72
CA LEU A 205 -16.91 -6.73 12.92
C LEU A 205 -15.77 -7.49 13.58
N THR A 206 -14.62 -7.54 12.92
CA THR A 206 -13.39 -8.14 13.43
C THR A 206 -12.38 -7.06 13.81
N THR A 207 -11.43 -7.41 14.67
CA THR A 207 -10.31 -6.53 15.06
C THR A 207 -8.96 -7.23 14.92
N THR A 208 -8.98 -8.36 14.22
CA THR A 208 -7.82 -9.22 14.00
C THR A 208 -6.91 -8.64 12.93
N ASP A 209 -5.62 -8.69 13.18
CA ASP A 209 -4.59 -8.50 12.16
C ASP A 209 -4.61 -9.66 11.17
N ARG A 210 -5.42 -9.53 10.11
CA ARG A 210 -5.67 -10.59 9.12
C ARG A 210 -4.40 -11.10 8.44
N TYR A 211 -3.30 -10.36 8.51
CA TYR A 211 -2.04 -10.71 7.87
C TYR A 211 -0.96 -11.15 8.87
N ASN A 212 -1.28 -11.21 10.17
CA ASN A 212 -0.33 -11.49 11.26
C ASN A 212 0.91 -10.59 11.22
N SER A 213 0.75 -9.36 10.76
CA SER A 213 1.77 -8.30 10.74
C SER A 213 2.39 -8.04 12.13
N LEU A 214 1.65 -8.32 13.21
CA LEU A 214 2.04 -8.12 14.61
C LEU A 214 2.55 -9.39 15.31
N GLU A 215 2.51 -10.54 14.65
CA GLU A 215 2.93 -11.82 15.23
C GLU A 215 4.46 -11.82 15.48
N GLY A 216 4.86 -12.09 16.72
CA GLY A 216 6.25 -12.03 17.17
C GLY A 216 6.85 -10.63 17.28
N GLN A 217 6.09 -9.58 16.97
CA GLN A 217 6.58 -8.20 17.04
C GLN A 217 6.61 -7.65 18.47
N SER A 218 7.52 -6.72 18.72
CA SER A 218 7.52 -5.95 19.97
C SER A 218 6.36 -4.96 20.01
N TYR A 219 5.79 -4.72 21.20
CA TYR A 219 4.76 -3.71 21.40
C TYR A 219 5.33 -2.47 22.10
N TYR A 220 4.69 -1.32 21.91
CA TYR A 220 5.02 -0.10 22.62
C TYR A 220 4.43 -0.07 24.03
N GLU A 221 5.25 0.31 25.00
CA GLU A 221 4.77 0.71 26.32
C GLU A 221 3.86 1.94 26.20
N THR A 222 2.74 1.95 26.92
CA THR A 222 1.79 3.07 26.87
C THR A 222 2.45 4.36 27.36
N GLY A 223 2.35 5.43 26.57
CA GLY A 223 2.91 6.74 26.88
C GLY A 223 4.40 6.88 26.56
N SER A 224 5.02 5.88 25.94
CA SER A 224 6.47 5.81 25.73
C SER A 224 6.84 5.29 24.34
N THR A 225 8.03 5.63 23.85
CA THR A 225 8.61 5.05 22.63
C THR A 225 9.33 3.72 22.88
N THR A 226 9.43 3.30 24.15
CA THR A 226 10.01 2.01 24.55
C THR A 226 9.24 0.85 23.92
N ARG A 227 9.98 -0.07 23.29
CA ARG A 227 9.45 -1.33 22.77
C ARG A 227 9.74 -2.46 23.74
N ILE A 228 8.72 -3.25 24.04
CA ILE A 228 8.79 -4.41 24.91
C ILE A 228 8.65 -5.67 24.04
N PRO A 229 9.60 -6.61 24.13
CA PRO A 229 9.50 -7.87 23.41
C PRO A 229 8.29 -8.68 23.88
N PRO A 230 7.60 -9.41 22.98
CA PRO A 230 6.42 -10.14 23.34
C PRO A 230 6.76 -11.35 24.23
N ALA A 231 5.95 -11.60 25.27
CA ALA A 231 6.09 -12.78 26.12
C ALA A 231 5.72 -14.09 25.39
N GLN A 232 4.78 -14.02 24.44
CA GLN A 232 4.39 -15.09 23.53
C GLN A 232 4.17 -14.50 22.12
N PRO A 233 4.32 -15.29 21.04
CA PRO A 233 4.20 -14.78 19.67
C PRO A 233 2.92 -13.97 19.37
N ASP A 234 1.80 -14.26 20.05
CA ASP A 234 0.51 -13.58 19.82
C ASP A 234 0.17 -12.48 20.84
N SER A 235 1.05 -12.21 21.81
CA SER A 235 0.78 -11.26 22.91
C SER A 235 0.57 -9.83 22.41
N THR A 236 1.36 -9.40 21.43
CA THR A 236 1.25 -8.07 20.82
C THR A 236 -0.07 -7.89 20.09
N THR A 237 -0.48 -8.89 19.31
CA THR A 237 -1.78 -8.91 18.62
C THR A 237 -2.93 -8.80 19.61
N LYS A 238 -2.91 -9.58 20.70
CA LYS A 238 -3.96 -9.54 21.74
C LYS A 238 -4.02 -8.19 22.45
N LEU A 239 -2.88 -7.62 22.81
CA LEU A 239 -2.81 -6.33 23.49
C LEU A 239 -3.47 -5.24 22.62
N TYR A 240 -3.11 -5.19 21.35
CA TYR A 240 -3.63 -4.17 20.44
C TYR A 240 -5.08 -4.41 20.04
N ASP A 241 -5.52 -5.67 19.94
CA ASP A 241 -6.93 -6.02 19.79
C ASP A 241 -7.78 -5.44 20.94
N ILE A 242 -7.36 -5.66 22.18
CA ILE A 242 -8.05 -5.12 23.37
C ILE A 242 -8.17 -3.60 23.29
N ARG A 243 -7.07 -2.89 23.02
CA ARG A 243 -7.07 -1.42 22.93
C ARG A 243 -7.98 -0.90 21.82
N VAL A 244 -8.02 -1.57 20.66
CA VAL A 244 -8.92 -1.19 19.57
C VAL A 244 -10.36 -1.39 19.97
N ARG A 245 -10.71 -2.53 20.56
CA ARG A 245 -12.09 -2.80 21.00
C ARG A 245 -12.57 -1.77 22.02
N GLU A 246 -11.73 -1.46 23.01
CA GLU A 246 -12.03 -0.43 24.01
C GLU A 246 -12.22 0.95 23.36
N ALA A 247 -11.34 1.32 22.42
CA ALA A 247 -11.48 2.57 21.68
C ALA A 247 -12.78 2.60 20.86
N LEU A 248 -13.11 1.55 20.11
CA LEU A 248 -14.33 1.48 19.30
C LEU A 248 -15.60 1.55 20.17
N GLN A 249 -15.59 0.91 21.35
CA GLN A 249 -16.67 1.02 22.33
C GLN A 249 -16.84 2.45 22.82
N ASN A 250 -15.75 3.14 23.17
CA ASN A 250 -15.80 4.56 23.55
C ASN A 250 -16.37 5.44 22.43
N ILE A 251 -15.97 5.18 21.16
CA ILE A 251 -16.49 5.93 19.99
C ILE A 251 -18.01 5.86 19.90
N VAL A 252 -18.59 4.67 20.03
CA VAL A 252 -20.05 4.49 19.86
C VAL A 252 -20.84 4.85 21.12
N ARG A 253 -20.21 4.75 22.30
CA ARG A 253 -20.87 5.03 23.59
C ARG A 253 -20.97 6.52 23.87
N GLU A 254 -19.86 7.25 23.74
CA GLU A 254 -19.79 8.63 24.22
C GLU A 254 -20.59 9.60 23.32
N PRO A 255 -21.48 10.44 23.88
CA PRO A 255 -22.33 11.34 23.10
C PRO A 255 -21.56 12.30 22.20
N HIS A 256 -20.41 12.80 22.65
CA HIS A 256 -19.66 13.80 21.90
C HIS A 256 -19.16 13.30 20.53
N PHE A 257 -18.99 11.98 20.34
CA PHE A 257 -18.57 11.43 19.05
C PHE A 257 -19.72 11.38 18.06
N GLN A 258 -20.96 11.32 18.55
CA GLN A 258 -22.15 11.51 17.71
C GLN A 258 -22.21 12.93 17.16
N GLU A 259 -21.77 13.92 17.94
CA GLU A 259 -21.77 15.33 17.55
C GLU A 259 -20.58 15.68 16.65
N GLN A 260 -19.38 15.25 17.01
CA GLN A 260 -18.14 15.67 16.36
C GLN A 260 -17.68 14.73 15.24
N THR A 261 -17.96 13.44 15.35
CA THR A 261 -17.58 12.41 14.37
C THR A 261 -18.77 11.48 14.02
N PRO A 262 -19.94 12.02 13.63
CA PRO A 262 -21.15 11.23 13.41
C PRO A 262 -20.98 10.12 12.38
N LYS A 263 -20.13 10.31 11.36
CA LYS A 263 -19.91 9.30 10.32
C LYS A 263 -19.13 8.12 10.84
N ALA A 264 -18.25 8.31 11.83
CA ALA A 264 -17.52 7.22 12.46
C ALA A 264 -18.49 6.29 13.20
N VAL A 265 -19.34 6.86 14.06
CA VAL A 265 -20.37 6.10 14.79
C VAL A 265 -21.28 5.37 13.82
N ARG A 266 -21.82 6.08 12.82
CA ARG A 266 -22.72 5.48 11.83
C ARG A 266 -22.06 4.35 11.06
N SER A 267 -20.80 4.50 10.63
CA SER A 267 -20.11 3.51 9.80
C SER A 267 -19.74 2.23 10.54
N LEU A 268 -19.49 2.33 11.85
CA LEU A 268 -19.33 1.16 12.71
C LEU A 268 -20.64 0.39 12.85
N LEU A 269 -21.74 1.09 13.13
CA LEU A 269 -23.03 0.46 13.49
C LEU A 269 -23.90 0.07 12.28
N ASN A 270 -23.63 0.61 11.09
CA ASN A 270 -24.38 0.30 9.87
C ASN A 270 -23.72 -0.76 8.98
N GLY A 271 -22.64 -1.37 9.47
CA GLY A 271 -21.91 -2.46 8.83
C GLY A 271 -20.87 -2.03 7.79
N LYS A 272 -20.70 -0.74 7.51
CA LYS A 272 -19.68 -0.28 6.54
C LYS A 272 -18.27 -0.70 6.91
N ILE A 273 -17.98 -0.87 8.19
CA ILE A 273 -16.67 -1.32 8.68
C ILE A 273 -16.81 -2.75 9.19
N TRP A 274 -15.97 -3.66 8.68
CA TRP A 274 -15.95 -5.08 9.07
C TRP A 274 -14.63 -5.52 9.73
N ASN A 275 -13.61 -4.65 9.70
CA ASN A 275 -12.31 -4.91 10.31
C ASN A 275 -11.65 -3.59 10.72
N VAL A 276 -11.15 -3.52 11.95
CA VAL A 276 -10.29 -2.45 12.44
C VAL A 276 -9.13 -3.06 13.22
N ALA A 277 -7.90 -2.91 12.77
CA ALA A 277 -6.76 -3.54 13.44
C ALA A 277 -5.52 -2.65 13.43
N PHE A 278 -4.72 -2.71 14.50
CA PHE A 278 -3.34 -2.23 14.42
C PHE A 278 -2.50 -3.14 13.52
N ALA A 279 -1.53 -2.56 12.83
CA ALA A 279 -0.61 -3.27 11.96
C ALA A 279 0.78 -2.63 12.01
N ASP A 280 1.81 -3.47 11.84
CA ASP A 280 3.16 -3.00 11.56
C ASP A 280 3.31 -2.72 10.06
N ILE A 281 3.49 -1.45 9.71
CA ILE A 281 3.65 -1.01 8.32
C ILE A 281 4.91 -0.14 8.25
N HIS A 282 6.06 -0.80 8.07
CA HIS A 282 7.37 -0.16 8.16
C HIS A 282 7.70 0.88 7.08
N ASN A 283 6.96 1.02 5.97
CA ASN A 283 7.37 1.89 4.84
C ASN A 283 6.22 2.30 3.91
N ARG A 284 5.10 2.78 4.46
CA ARG A 284 4.03 3.44 3.68
C ARG A 284 3.51 4.66 4.42
N ASP A 285 3.33 5.74 3.67
CA ASP A 285 2.56 6.90 4.13
C ASP A 285 1.16 6.45 4.54
N TRP A 286 0.79 6.85 5.75
CA TRP A 286 -0.56 6.76 6.26
C TRP A 286 -1.05 5.33 6.56
N ALA A 287 -0.67 4.87 7.76
CA ALA A 287 -1.64 4.35 8.73
C ALA A 287 -3.05 4.84 8.42
N THR A 288 -4.00 3.94 8.24
CA THR A 288 -5.46 4.10 8.11
C THR A 288 -6.06 4.45 6.74
N ARG A 289 -5.76 3.62 5.73
CA ARG A 289 -6.72 3.44 4.63
C ARG A 289 -7.92 2.61 5.10
N THR A 290 -9.09 3.24 5.15
CA THR A 290 -10.37 2.54 5.01
C THR A 290 -10.40 1.90 3.61
N ARG A 291 -10.01 0.64 3.48
CA ARG A 291 -10.05 -0.08 2.19
C ARG A 291 -11.45 -0.58 1.96
N VAL A 292 -12.17 0.08 1.06
CA VAL A 292 -13.50 -0.36 0.62
C VAL A 292 -13.30 -1.46 -0.41
N VAL A 293 -13.97 -2.60 -0.25
CA VAL A 293 -13.89 -3.67 -1.25
C VAL A 293 -14.49 -3.21 -2.59
N PRO A 294 -14.03 -3.75 -3.73
CA PRO A 294 -14.60 -3.47 -5.04
C PRO A 294 -16.12 -3.70 -5.07
N LYS A 295 -16.82 -3.03 -5.99
CA LYS A 295 -18.29 -3.08 -6.03
C LYS A 295 -18.80 -4.49 -6.33
N GLU A 296 -18.02 -5.27 -7.07
CA GLU A 296 -18.26 -6.67 -7.43
C GLU A 296 -18.18 -7.59 -6.21
N GLN A 297 -17.48 -7.15 -5.16
CA GLN A 297 -17.36 -7.84 -3.87
C GLN A 297 -18.29 -7.25 -2.81
N SER A 298 -19.30 -6.47 -3.22
CA SER A 298 -20.32 -5.98 -2.29
C SER A 298 -21.05 -7.18 -1.67
N ILE A 299 -21.35 -7.07 -0.38
CA ILE A 299 -22.07 -8.09 0.36
C ILE A 299 -23.43 -7.55 0.79
N THR A 300 -24.40 -8.46 0.84
CA THR A 300 -25.73 -8.19 1.36
C THR A 300 -25.76 -8.52 2.85
N LEU A 301 -26.14 -7.55 3.68
CA LEU A 301 -26.17 -7.68 5.14
C LEU A 301 -27.54 -7.40 5.74
N GLY A 302 -27.79 -8.09 6.85
CA GLY A 302 -28.94 -7.87 7.72
C GLY A 302 -30.27 -8.27 7.09
N GLU A 303 -31.31 -8.24 7.91
CA GLU A 303 -32.67 -8.65 7.50
C GLU A 303 -33.23 -7.78 6.37
N GLN A 304 -32.77 -6.53 6.28
CA GLN A 304 -33.14 -5.57 5.24
C GLN A 304 -32.42 -5.81 3.89
N ASN A 305 -31.56 -6.83 3.79
CA ASN A 305 -30.76 -7.15 2.60
C ASN A 305 -30.01 -5.93 2.05
N LYS A 306 -29.35 -5.19 2.94
CA LYS A 306 -28.61 -3.99 2.56
C LYS A 306 -27.31 -4.38 1.86
N THR A 307 -27.17 -4.01 0.60
CA THR A 307 -25.90 -4.14 -0.12
C THR A 307 -24.92 -3.07 0.30
N ILE A 308 -23.75 -3.48 0.76
CA ILE A 308 -22.67 -2.57 1.14
C ILE A 308 -21.34 -3.04 0.56
N GLN A 309 -20.38 -2.11 0.47
CA GLN A 309 -18.97 -2.44 0.28
C GLN A 309 -18.27 -2.36 1.65
N PRO A 310 -17.92 -3.50 2.26
CA PRO A 310 -17.20 -3.53 3.51
C PRO A 310 -15.87 -2.79 3.45
N ALA A 311 -15.49 -2.22 4.58
CA ALA A 311 -14.25 -1.50 4.70
C ALA A 311 -13.36 -1.98 5.84
N THR A 312 -12.05 -2.07 5.56
CA THR A 312 -11.01 -2.41 6.55
C THR A 312 -10.25 -1.16 6.96
N VAL A 313 -10.11 -0.91 8.26
CA VAL A 313 -9.31 0.18 8.83
C VAL A 313 -8.03 -0.39 9.43
N LEU A 314 -6.85 0.09 8.98
CA LEU A 314 -5.54 -0.41 9.44
C LEU A 314 -4.76 0.68 10.18
N ILE A 315 -4.54 0.54 11.48
CA ILE A 315 -3.85 1.53 12.31
C ILE A 315 -2.35 1.21 12.36
N ASN A 316 -1.50 2.01 11.71
CA ASN A 316 -0.04 1.80 11.76
C ASN A 316 0.47 2.07 13.17
N ILE A 317 1.04 1.06 13.81
CA ILE A 317 1.57 1.16 15.17
C ILE A 317 2.72 2.18 15.29
N HIS A 318 3.46 2.44 14.22
CA HIS A 318 4.68 3.26 14.24
C HIS A 318 4.46 4.72 13.85
N ARG A 319 3.29 5.08 13.30
CA ARG A 319 3.03 6.47 12.90
C ARG A 319 2.98 7.34 14.15
N SER A 320 3.81 8.38 14.16
CA SER A 320 3.65 9.52 15.06
C SER A 320 2.94 10.63 14.30
N ALA A 321 2.13 11.45 14.99
CA ALA A 321 1.58 12.64 14.36
C ALA A 321 2.73 13.56 13.94
N SER A 322 2.67 14.12 12.73
CA SER A 322 3.57 15.19 12.29
C SER A 322 3.22 16.49 13.03
N PRO A 323 4.13 17.47 13.17
CA PRO A 323 3.80 18.77 13.76
C PRO A 323 2.57 19.46 13.16
N ASP A 324 2.33 19.23 11.88
CA ASP A 324 1.18 19.79 11.14
C ASP A 324 -0.11 18.94 11.27
N ASP A 325 -0.05 17.75 11.87
CA ASP A 325 -1.23 16.91 12.09
C ASP A 325 -2.06 17.50 13.25
N PRO A 326 -3.42 17.51 13.15
CA PRO A 326 -4.30 18.06 14.18
C PRO A 326 -4.25 17.30 15.52
N PHE A 327 -3.54 16.18 15.58
CA PHE A 327 -3.33 15.37 16.79
C PHE A 327 -1.93 15.50 17.38
N PHE A 328 -1.03 16.31 16.81
CA PHE A 328 0.34 16.43 17.29
C PHE A 328 0.42 16.82 18.76
N GLU A 329 -0.29 17.88 19.15
CA GLU A 329 -0.30 18.36 20.54
C GLU A 329 -0.82 17.31 21.53
N LYS A 330 -1.80 16.50 21.10
CA LYS A 330 -2.43 15.47 21.95
C LYS A 330 -1.61 14.20 22.06
N THR A 331 -0.93 13.83 20.99
CA THR A 331 -0.07 12.64 20.92
C THR A 331 1.33 12.93 21.46
N ARG A 332 1.74 14.20 21.52
CA ARG A 332 3.08 14.64 21.93
C ARG A 332 4.19 13.94 21.14
N GLY A 333 3.94 13.63 19.87
CA GLY A 333 4.87 12.91 19.01
C GLY A 333 5.04 11.42 19.34
N LEU A 334 4.16 10.83 20.17
CA LEU A 334 4.17 9.39 20.42
C LEU A 334 3.62 8.61 19.22
N PRO A 335 4.16 7.40 18.95
CA PRO A 335 3.62 6.52 17.94
C PRO A 335 2.24 6.02 18.34
N MET A 336 1.36 5.73 17.38
CA MET A 336 -0.03 5.29 17.64
C MET A 336 -0.09 4.06 18.56
N GLY A 337 0.84 3.11 18.42
CA GLY A 337 0.93 1.93 19.27
C GLY A 337 1.24 2.24 20.74
N ALA A 338 1.76 3.43 21.05
CA ALA A 338 2.06 3.90 22.40
C ALA A 338 0.92 4.74 23.01
N LEU A 339 -0.11 5.10 22.24
CA LEU A 339 -1.12 6.03 22.73
C LEU A 339 -2.01 5.37 23.82
N PRO A 340 -2.36 6.12 24.88
CA PRO A 340 -3.46 5.75 25.77
C PRO A 340 -4.78 5.61 25.01
N VAL A 341 -5.70 4.79 25.52
CA VAL A 341 -6.96 4.47 24.85
C VAL A 341 -7.80 5.71 24.61
N GLU A 342 -7.81 6.69 25.52
CA GLU A 342 -8.58 7.93 25.38
C GLU A 342 -8.12 8.77 24.19
N ILE A 343 -6.80 8.83 23.95
CA ILE A 343 -6.22 9.55 22.81
C ILE A 343 -6.43 8.74 21.54
N LEU A 344 -6.20 7.43 21.60
CA LEU A 344 -6.40 6.52 20.49
C LEU A 344 -7.85 6.56 19.97
N THR A 345 -8.83 6.60 20.87
CA THR A 345 -10.26 6.71 20.55
C THR A 345 -10.52 7.92 19.64
N ARG A 346 -9.96 9.08 19.98
CA ARG A 346 -10.13 10.32 19.22
C ARG A 346 -9.47 10.24 17.84
N VAL A 347 -8.29 9.64 17.78
CA VAL A 347 -7.55 9.42 16.52
C VAL A 347 -8.35 8.50 15.60
N ILE A 348 -8.77 7.33 16.08
CA ILE A 348 -9.56 6.36 15.28
C ILE A 348 -10.88 6.97 14.82
N ALA A 349 -11.61 7.68 15.69
CA ALA A 349 -12.88 8.31 15.33
C ALA A 349 -12.72 9.31 14.18
N ARG A 350 -11.71 10.19 14.30
CA ARG A 350 -11.45 11.21 13.29
C ARG A 350 -10.99 10.59 11.98
N GLU A 351 -10.16 9.58 12.08
CA GLU A 351 -9.67 8.87 10.93
C GLU A 351 -10.78 8.23 10.10
N ILE A 352 -11.70 7.53 10.76
CA ILE A 352 -12.88 6.95 10.12
C ILE A 352 -13.75 8.07 9.52
N GLN A 353 -13.97 9.15 10.27
CA GLN A 353 -14.76 10.31 9.84
C GLN A 353 -14.19 10.93 8.55
N ASP A 354 -12.87 11.16 8.49
CA ASP A 354 -12.21 11.89 7.43
C ASP A 354 -12.01 10.99 6.19
N ASN A 355 -11.54 9.74 6.34
CA ASN A 355 -11.30 8.85 5.20
C ASN A 355 -12.57 8.34 4.54
N ILE A 356 -13.63 8.08 5.30
CA ILE A 356 -14.92 7.73 4.69
C ILE A 356 -15.49 8.94 3.93
N THR A 357 -15.19 10.16 4.36
CA THR A 357 -15.61 11.38 3.68
C THR A 357 -14.82 11.63 2.40
N GLU A 358 -13.49 11.53 2.44
CA GLU A 358 -12.63 11.76 1.27
C GLU A 358 -12.82 10.69 0.19
N LYS A 359 -12.95 9.41 0.56
CA LYS A 359 -13.14 8.33 -0.41
C LYS A 359 -14.54 8.26 -1.00
N SER A 360 -15.57 8.67 -0.23
CA SER A 360 -16.95 8.79 -0.73
C SER A 360 -17.15 9.98 -1.67
N MET A 361 -16.27 11.00 -1.66
CA MET A 361 -16.43 12.24 -2.43
C MET A 361 -15.55 12.30 -3.69
N ARG A 362 -14.45 11.54 -3.79
CA ARG A 362 -13.46 11.68 -4.87
C ARG A 362 -13.28 10.49 -5.80
N GLY A 363 -14.13 9.45 -5.72
CA GLY A 363 -14.02 8.30 -6.63
C GLY A 363 -12.73 7.47 -6.43
N HIS A 364 -12.07 7.58 -5.28
CA HIS A 364 -10.87 6.81 -4.92
C HIS A 364 -11.13 5.29 -4.76
N VAL A 365 -12.36 4.82 -4.96
CA VAL A 365 -12.70 3.39 -5.08
C VAL A 365 -11.85 2.70 -6.16
N ALA A 366 -11.62 3.38 -7.29
CA ALA A 366 -10.77 2.87 -8.37
C ALA A 366 -9.29 2.74 -7.99
N GLN A 367 -8.80 3.49 -6.99
CA GLN A 367 -7.41 3.40 -6.51
C GLN A 367 -7.24 2.36 -5.40
N ASP A 368 -8.32 2.06 -4.68
CA ASP A 368 -8.40 0.93 -3.76
C ASP A 368 -8.51 -0.40 -4.52
N GLU A 369 -9.23 -0.49 -5.65
CA GLU A 369 -9.22 -1.63 -6.59
C GLU A 369 -7.80 -2.01 -7.03
N LEU A 370 -6.98 -1.02 -7.43
CA LEU A 370 -5.61 -1.24 -7.92
C LEU A 370 -4.62 -1.63 -6.80
N SER A 371 -4.99 -1.45 -5.53
CA SER A 371 -4.14 -1.75 -4.36
C SER A 371 -4.70 -2.84 -3.45
N ALA A 372 -5.91 -3.31 -3.73
CA ALA A 372 -6.51 -4.51 -3.18
C ALA A 372 -5.88 -5.74 -3.87
N PRO A 373 -5.51 -6.79 -3.11
CA PRO A 373 -5.28 -8.10 -3.72
C PRO A 373 -6.57 -8.59 -4.41
N PRO A 374 -6.48 -9.42 -5.46
CA PRO A 374 -7.60 -10.28 -5.84
C PRO A 374 -8.04 -11.18 -4.68
#